data_AF-A0AA37WWN7-F1
#
_entry.id   AF-A0AA37WWN7-F1
#
_cell.length_a   1.000
_cell.length_b   1.000
_cell.length_c   1.000
_cell.angle_alpha   90.00
_cell.angle_beta   90.00
_cell.angle_gamma   90.00
#
_symmetry.space_group_name_H-M   'P 1'
#
loop_
_entity.id
_entity.type
_entity.pdbx_description
1 polymer ?
#
loop_
_entity_poly.entity_id
_entity_poly.type
_entity_poly.pdbx_seq_one_letter_code
_entity_poly.pdbx_strand_id
1 'polypeptide(L)'
;MDYLKVTLLVIIGYFAAAPEVRADADFAYECRKPNLTANNVCYQYVRGFLEGAVLTDYATLKGIEENKGFTSDFSKRAFSTRVGRNHAGTPSTYFAKFCLPGDRVNSETVISVIKKIVRRHSNASFSKQVYQATQATYPCEHQ
;
A
#
# COMPACT_ATOMS: atom_id res chain seq x y z
N MET A 1 24.95 -55.38 20.22
CA MET A 1 23.90 -55.33 21.27
C MET A 1 24.07 -54.02 22.04
N ASP A 2 23.93 -52.85 21.41
CA ASP A 2 22.72 -52.24 20.81
C ASP A 2 21.77 -51.62 21.84
N TYR A 3 21.20 -50.50 21.40
CA TYR A 3 20.23 -49.62 22.06
C TYR A 3 20.87 -48.48 22.87
N LEU A 4 21.47 -47.48 22.20
CA LEU A 4 20.72 -46.46 21.44
C LEU A 4 19.58 -45.86 22.28
N LYS A 5 19.89 -45.35 23.48
CA LYS A 5 19.09 -44.32 24.13
C LYS A 5 19.67 -42.96 23.74
N VAL A 6 19.58 -42.66 22.45
CA VAL A 6 19.55 -41.28 21.97
C VAL A 6 18.25 -40.71 22.53
N THR A 7 18.34 -40.06 23.68
CA THR A 7 17.24 -39.29 24.25
C THR A 7 16.99 -38.14 23.28
N LEU A 8 16.09 -38.41 22.34
CA LEU A 8 15.57 -37.52 21.33
C LEU A 8 15.02 -36.29 22.06
N LEU A 9 15.83 -35.25 22.12
CA LEU A 9 15.42 -33.91 22.54
C LEU A 9 14.49 -33.42 21.44
N VAL A 10 13.20 -33.74 21.58
CA VAL A 10 12.13 -33.22 20.72
C VAL A 10 12.00 -31.75 21.04
N ILE A 11 12.87 -30.94 20.44
CA ILE A 11 12.67 -29.51 20.31
C ILE A 11 11.48 -29.36 19.37
N ILE A 12 10.27 -29.36 19.94
CA ILE A 12 9.11 -28.81 19.27
C ILE A 12 9.40 -27.32 19.18
N GLY A 13 10.07 -26.92 18.11
CA GLY A 13 10.19 -25.54 17.72
C GLY A 13 8.77 -25.01 17.49
N TYR A 14 8.24 -24.31 18.48
CA TYR A 14 7.12 -23.41 18.27
C TYR A 14 7.61 -22.33 17.31
N PHE A 15 7.46 -22.57 16.01
CA PHE A 15 7.52 -21.51 15.01
C PHE A 15 6.30 -20.63 15.23
N ALA A 16 6.40 -19.69 16.17
CA ALA A 16 5.49 -18.56 16.20
C ALA A 16 5.72 -17.78 14.90
N ALA A 17 4.85 -17.97 13.91
CA ALA A 17 4.85 -17.13 12.72
C ALA A 17 4.77 -15.66 13.17
N ALA A 18 5.66 -14.81 12.66
CA ALA A 18 5.69 -13.40 13.02
C ALA A 18 4.29 -12.78 12.83
N PRO A 19 3.80 -11.96 13.78
CA PRO A 19 2.43 -11.47 13.79
C PRO A 19 2.05 -10.72 12.50
N GLU A 20 3.02 -10.09 11.84
CA GLU A 20 2.85 -9.40 10.56
C GLU A 20 2.49 -10.37 9.41
N VAL A 21 3.14 -11.53 9.35
CA VAL A 21 2.89 -12.55 8.31
C VAL A 21 1.48 -13.13 8.44
N ARG A 22 1.00 -13.29 9.68
CA ARG A 22 -0.36 -13.76 9.93
C ARG A 22 -1.40 -12.72 9.51
N ALA A 23 -1.18 -11.45 9.84
CA ALA A 23 -2.08 -10.36 9.44
C ALA A 23 -2.19 -10.24 7.91
N ASP A 24 -1.08 -10.37 7.18
CA ASP A 24 -1.07 -10.33 5.71
C ASP A 24 -1.91 -11.46 5.08
N ALA A 25 -1.81 -12.68 5.62
CA ALA A 25 -2.60 -13.82 5.18
C ALA A 25 -4.09 -13.63 5.47
N ASP A 26 -4.42 -13.09 6.64
CA ASP A 26 -5.80 -12.79 7.07
C ASP A 26 -6.45 -11.77 6.13
N PHE A 27 -5.76 -10.68 5.79
CA PHE A 27 -6.28 -9.68 4.84
C PHE A 27 -6.51 -10.25 3.43
N ALA A 28 -5.54 -10.98 2.89
CA ALA A 28 -5.67 -11.59 1.56
C ALA A 28 -6.83 -12.60 1.50
N TYR A 29 -7.09 -13.31 2.60
CA TYR A 29 -8.25 -14.19 2.72
C TYR A 29 -9.57 -13.40 2.75
N GLU A 30 -9.66 -12.33 3.54
CA GLU A 30 -10.86 -11.48 3.60
C GLU A 30 -11.23 -10.87 2.24
N CYS A 31 -10.23 -10.51 1.43
CA CYS A 31 -10.47 -9.95 0.09
C CYS A 31 -11.10 -10.93 -0.89
N ARG A 32 -10.95 -12.24 -0.68
CA ARG A 32 -11.50 -13.28 -1.58
C ARG A 32 -12.95 -13.65 -1.27
N LYS A 33 -13.52 -13.14 -0.18
CA LYS A 33 -14.91 -13.42 0.18
C LYS A 33 -15.87 -12.77 -0.83
N PRO A 34 -16.97 -13.45 -1.18
CA PRO A 34 -17.89 -12.98 -2.23
C PRO A 34 -18.68 -11.71 -1.85
N ASN A 35 -18.88 -11.45 -0.55
CA ASN A 35 -19.64 -10.32 -0.05
C ASN A 35 -18.72 -9.18 0.41
N LEU A 36 -18.10 -8.51 -0.55
CA LEU A 36 -17.25 -7.36 -0.30
C LEU A 36 -18.12 -6.12 -0.05
N THR A 37 -18.47 -5.88 1.21
CA THR A 37 -19.24 -4.71 1.65
C THR A 37 -18.32 -3.66 2.29
N ALA A 38 -18.85 -2.45 2.53
CA ALA A 38 -18.10 -1.41 3.22
C ALA A 38 -17.65 -1.85 4.64
N ASN A 39 -18.33 -2.79 5.28
CA ASN A 39 -17.93 -3.27 6.62
C ASN A 39 -16.87 -4.38 6.58
N ASN A 40 -16.45 -4.82 5.38
CA ASN A 40 -15.41 -5.83 5.24
C ASN A 40 -14.04 -5.27 5.60
N VAL A 41 -13.24 -6.06 6.33
CA VAL A 41 -11.91 -5.66 6.81
C VAL A 41 -10.94 -5.37 5.66
N CYS A 42 -10.93 -6.19 4.61
CA CYS A 42 -10.12 -5.92 3.41
C CYS A 42 -10.57 -4.63 2.71
N TYR A 43 -11.88 -4.41 2.58
CA TYR A 43 -12.41 -3.17 2.01
C TYR A 43 -11.89 -1.94 2.75
N GLN A 44 -12.00 -1.94 4.08
CA GLN A 44 -11.58 -0.80 4.90
C GLN A 44 -10.06 -0.61 4.89
N TYR A 45 -9.29 -1.69 4.88
CA TYR A 45 -7.84 -1.60 4.75
C TYR A 45 -7.44 -0.94 3.42
N VAL A 46 -7.96 -1.43 2.30
CA VAL A 46 -7.64 -0.88 0.97
C VAL A 46 -8.11 0.56 0.85
N ARG A 47 -9.32 0.87 1.35
CA ARG A 47 -9.80 2.25 1.40
C ARG A 47 -8.86 3.14 2.21
N GLY A 48 -8.48 2.73 3.41
CA GLY A 48 -7.56 3.49 4.27
C GLY A 48 -6.18 3.69 3.63
N PHE A 49 -5.66 2.68 2.92
CA PHE A 49 -4.42 2.81 2.16
C PHE A 49 -4.53 3.90 1.08
N LEU A 50 -5.61 3.89 0.29
CA LEU A 50 -5.82 4.88 -0.78
C LEU A 50 -6.04 6.29 -0.22
N GLU A 51 -6.85 6.43 0.83
CA GLU A 51 -7.11 7.71 1.49
C GLU A 51 -5.82 8.28 2.10
N GLY A 52 -5.01 7.42 2.70
CA GLY A 52 -3.69 7.78 3.24
C GLY A 52 -2.78 8.34 2.15
N ALA A 53 -2.67 7.66 1.02
CA ALA A 53 -1.86 8.11 -0.11
C ALA A 53 -2.33 9.46 -0.65
N VAL A 54 -3.63 9.65 -0.88
CA VAL A 54 -4.21 10.92 -1.34
C VAL A 54 -3.89 12.04 -0.35
N LEU A 55 -4.10 11.80 0.96
CA LEU A 55 -3.90 12.80 1.99
C LEU A 55 -2.42 13.23 2.10
N THR A 56 -1.49 12.27 2.12
CA THR A 56 -0.07 12.56 2.32
C THR A 56 0.55 13.24 1.11
N ASP A 57 0.19 12.81 -0.09
CA ASP A 57 0.72 13.39 -1.32
C ASP A 57 0.17 14.80 -1.54
N TYR A 58 -1.14 15.01 -1.31
CA TYR A 58 -1.74 16.34 -1.34
C TYR A 58 -1.07 17.30 -0.33
N ALA A 59 -0.87 16.85 0.92
CA ALA A 59 -0.20 17.66 1.94
C ALA A 59 1.26 17.98 1.54
N THR A 60 1.95 17.03 0.92
CA THR A 60 3.32 17.23 0.43
C THR A 60 3.36 18.25 -0.71
N LEU A 61 2.51 18.09 -1.73
CA LEU A 61 2.39 19.03 -2.86
C LEU A 61 2.06 20.44 -2.37
N LYS A 62 1.06 20.57 -1.51
CA LYS A 62 0.67 21.86 -0.91
C LYS A 62 1.82 22.48 -0.12
N GLY A 63 2.55 21.68 0.67
CA GLY A 63 3.73 22.14 1.39
C GLY A 63 4.80 22.70 0.46
N ILE A 64 5.06 22.02 -0.67
CA ILE A 64 6.00 22.48 -1.69
C ILE A 64 5.57 23.81 -2.31
N GLU A 65 4.31 23.93 -2.72
CA GLU A 65 3.74 25.15 -3.33
C GLU A 65 3.78 26.34 -2.37
N GLU A 66 3.46 26.11 -1.10
CA GLU A 66 3.50 27.12 -0.04
C GLU A 66 4.93 27.35 0.51
N ASN A 67 5.94 26.66 -0.01
CA ASN A 67 7.32 26.66 0.49
C ASN A 67 7.46 26.28 1.97
N LYS A 68 6.56 25.45 2.48
CA LYS A 68 6.55 24.91 3.85
C LYS A 68 7.25 23.55 3.90
N GLY A 69 7.91 23.27 5.02
CA GLY A 69 8.59 21.99 5.26
C GLY A 69 10.03 21.91 4.74
N PHE A 70 10.53 22.94 4.06
CA PHE A 70 11.96 23.05 3.75
C PHE A 70 12.74 23.58 4.94
N THR A 71 13.84 22.91 5.28
CA THR A 71 14.73 23.29 6.37
C THR A 71 15.76 24.36 5.98
N SER A 72 15.96 24.60 4.69
CA SER A 72 16.91 25.59 4.15
C SER A 72 16.64 25.92 2.68
N ASP A 73 17.23 27.01 2.19
CA ASP A 73 17.24 27.35 0.76
C ASP A 73 17.96 26.31 -0.11
N PHE A 74 18.96 25.63 0.46
CA PHE A 74 19.61 24.51 -0.21
C PHE A 74 18.62 23.37 -0.42
N SER A 75 17.89 22.96 0.62
CA SER A 75 16.88 21.90 0.55
C SER A 75 15.79 22.24 -0.47
N LYS A 76 15.33 23.50 -0.48
CA LYS A 76 14.37 24.01 -1.46
C LYS A 76 14.89 23.90 -2.88
N ARG A 77 16.11 24.39 -3.16
CA ARG A 77 16.72 24.31 -4.50
C ARG A 77 16.93 22.86 -4.94
N ALA A 78 17.47 22.01 -4.07
CA ALA A 78 17.73 20.60 -4.38
C ALA A 78 16.42 19.87 -4.74
N PHE A 79 15.36 20.11 -3.98
CA PHE A 79 14.05 19.54 -4.25
C PHE A 79 13.49 20.05 -5.58
N SER A 80 13.48 21.37 -5.81
CA SER A 80 12.99 21.98 -7.06
C SER A 80 13.73 21.48 -8.31
N THR A 81 15.03 21.21 -8.22
CA THR A 81 15.81 20.66 -9.34
C THR A 81 15.43 19.20 -9.63
N ARG A 82 15.12 18.40 -8.60
CA ARG A 82 14.84 16.96 -8.75
C ARG A 82 13.39 16.66 -9.10
N VAL A 83 12.46 17.44 -8.54
CA VAL A 83 11.02 17.19 -8.63
C VAL A 83 10.34 18.15 -9.61
N GLY A 84 10.97 19.30 -9.91
CA GLY A 84 10.39 20.36 -10.74
C GLY A 84 9.82 21.51 -9.91
N ARG A 85 9.37 22.56 -10.59
CA ARG A 85 8.87 23.81 -9.95
C ARG A 85 7.36 24.02 -10.11
N ASN A 86 6.73 23.38 -11.09
CA ASN A 86 5.32 23.54 -11.39
C ASN A 86 4.61 22.21 -11.20
N HIS A 87 3.74 22.17 -10.18
CA HIS A 87 2.88 21.01 -9.90
C HIS A 87 1.40 21.31 -10.14
N ALA A 88 1.06 22.46 -10.72
CA ALA A 88 -0.31 22.79 -11.09
C ALA A 88 -0.88 21.70 -12.01
N GLY A 89 -2.00 21.09 -11.60
CA GLY A 89 -2.64 19.98 -12.32
C GLY A 89 -2.01 18.60 -12.07
N THR A 90 -1.04 18.49 -11.16
CA THR A 90 -0.49 17.20 -10.72
C THR A 90 -1.54 16.45 -9.89
N PRO A 91 -1.83 15.17 -10.19
CA PRO A 91 -2.77 14.37 -9.40
C PRO A 91 -2.36 14.25 -7.94
N SER A 92 -3.34 14.12 -7.04
CA SER A 92 -3.15 14.06 -5.58
C SER A 92 -2.41 12.83 -5.08
N THR A 93 -1.99 11.93 -5.98
CA THR A 93 -1.29 10.65 -5.71
C THR A 93 0.00 10.51 -6.53
N TYR A 94 0.53 11.65 -7.00
CA TYR A 94 1.72 11.71 -7.86
C TYR A 94 2.97 11.06 -7.27
N PHE A 95 3.29 11.32 -6.01
CA PHE A 95 4.47 10.73 -5.36
C PHE A 95 4.28 9.24 -5.11
N ALA A 96 3.04 8.80 -4.92
CA ALA A 96 2.66 7.41 -4.82
C ALA A 96 2.73 6.66 -6.17
N LYS A 97 2.92 7.35 -7.30
CA LYS A 97 3.06 6.77 -8.65
C LYS A 97 1.84 5.96 -9.11
N PHE A 98 0.66 6.45 -8.78
CA PHE A 98 -0.63 6.05 -9.37
C PHE A 98 -1.55 7.27 -9.39
N CYS A 99 -2.60 7.25 -10.20
CA CYS A 99 -3.45 8.42 -10.38
C CYS A 99 -4.94 8.03 -10.29
N LEU A 100 -5.57 8.37 -9.17
CA LEU A 100 -6.98 8.04 -8.96
C LEU A 100 -7.90 8.94 -9.79
N PRO A 101 -9.04 8.42 -10.30
CA PRO A 101 -10.01 9.23 -11.01
C PRO A 101 -10.54 10.38 -10.14
N GLY A 102 -10.35 11.62 -10.59
CA GLY A 102 -10.81 12.82 -9.88
C GLY A 102 -10.18 13.02 -8.50
N ASP A 103 -9.00 12.44 -8.26
CA ASP A 103 -8.22 12.61 -7.01
C ASP A 103 -8.97 12.20 -5.73
N ARG A 104 -9.95 11.29 -5.86
CA ARG A 104 -10.83 10.87 -4.76
C ARG A 104 -10.88 9.36 -4.61
N VAL A 105 -11.03 8.93 -3.36
CA VAL A 105 -11.32 7.55 -3.04
C VAL A 105 -12.83 7.36 -2.98
N ASN A 106 -13.35 6.48 -3.82
CA ASN A 106 -14.75 6.06 -3.80
C ASN A 106 -14.84 4.52 -3.81
N SER A 107 -16.05 3.99 -3.64
CA SER A 107 -16.27 2.55 -3.54
C SER A 107 -15.84 1.79 -4.79
N GLU A 108 -16.05 2.36 -5.98
CA GLU A 108 -15.63 1.76 -7.25
C GLU A 108 -14.10 1.67 -7.32
N THR A 109 -13.40 2.72 -6.89
CA THR A 109 -11.95 2.76 -6.85
C THR A 109 -11.40 1.63 -5.99
N VAL A 110 -11.94 1.49 -4.77
CA VAL A 110 -11.55 0.46 -3.79
C VAL A 110 -11.83 -0.95 -4.32
N ILE A 111 -13.04 -1.18 -4.84
CA ILE A 111 -13.45 -2.48 -5.38
C ILE A 111 -12.57 -2.90 -6.55
N SER A 112 -12.21 -1.97 -7.44
CA SER A 112 -11.36 -2.26 -8.60
C SER A 112 -9.95 -2.69 -8.19
N VAL A 113 -9.36 -2.04 -7.18
CA VAL A 113 -8.08 -2.46 -6.60
C VAL A 113 -8.20 -3.86 -5.98
N ILE A 114 -9.26 -4.12 -5.20
CA ILE A 114 -9.47 -5.44 -4.58
C ILE A 114 -9.62 -6.54 -5.63
N LYS A 115 -10.40 -6.28 -6.70
CA LYS A 115 -10.51 -7.18 -7.85
C LYS A 115 -9.15 -7.46 -8.49
N LYS A 116 -8.25 -6.46 -8.53
CA LYS A 116 -6.89 -6.65 -9.05
C LYS A 116 -6.01 -7.50 -8.12
N ILE A 117 -6.13 -7.32 -6.80
CA ILE A 117 -5.43 -8.13 -5.79
C ILE A 117 -5.84 -9.59 -5.92
N VAL A 118 -7.15 -9.90 -5.91
CA VAL A 118 -7.62 -11.30 -5.91
C VAL A 118 -7.26 -12.07 -7.19
N ARG A 119 -7.02 -11.38 -8.31
CA ARG A 119 -6.61 -12.00 -9.58
C ARG A 119 -5.14 -12.38 -9.62
N ARG A 120 -4.32 -11.92 -8.68
CA ARG A 120 -2.87 -12.15 -8.65
C ARG A 120 -2.48 -12.80 -7.33
N HIS A 121 -2.00 -14.04 -7.41
CA HIS A 121 -1.28 -14.62 -6.28
C HIS A 121 0.09 -13.95 -6.15
N SER A 122 0.44 -13.54 -4.94
CA SER A 122 1.72 -12.91 -4.62
C SER A 122 2.16 -13.33 -3.22
N ASN A 123 3.47 -13.52 -3.06
CA ASN A 123 4.11 -13.78 -1.78
C ASN A 123 4.59 -12.48 -1.10
N ALA A 124 4.30 -11.31 -1.70
CA ALA A 124 4.60 -10.02 -1.09
C ALA A 124 3.69 -9.72 0.10
N SER A 125 4.10 -8.81 0.98
CA SER A 125 3.22 -8.32 2.05
C SER A 125 1.91 -7.76 1.48
N PHE A 126 0.84 -7.80 2.26
CA PHE A 126 -0.47 -7.38 1.77
C PHE A 126 -0.44 -5.89 1.37
N SER A 127 0.22 -5.04 2.14
CA SER A 127 0.44 -3.62 1.81
C SER A 127 1.10 -3.43 0.43
N LYS A 128 2.12 -4.24 0.11
CA LYS A 128 2.80 -4.21 -1.19
C LYS A 128 1.90 -4.73 -2.31
N GLN A 129 1.07 -5.73 -2.05
CA GLN A 129 0.06 -6.19 -3.00
C GLN A 129 -0.96 -5.10 -3.31
N VAL A 130 -1.47 -4.40 -2.27
CA VAL A 130 -2.38 -3.26 -2.45
C VAL A 130 -1.71 -2.17 -3.30
N TYR A 131 -0.49 -1.77 -2.95
CA TYR A 131 0.26 -0.77 -3.71
C TYR A 131 0.40 -1.13 -5.19
N GLN A 132 0.91 -2.34 -5.47
CA GLN A 132 1.12 -2.80 -6.85
C GLN A 132 -0.19 -2.98 -7.62
N ALA A 133 -1.25 -3.44 -6.95
CA ALA A 133 -2.57 -3.54 -7.53
C ALA A 133 -3.13 -2.16 -7.89
N THR A 134 -2.97 -1.16 -7.03
CA THR A 134 -3.37 0.23 -7.32
C THR A 134 -2.64 0.78 -8.53
N GLN A 135 -1.30 0.65 -8.60
CA GLN A 135 -0.53 1.10 -9.76
C GLN A 135 -0.97 0.42 -11.06
N ALA A 136 -1.26 -0.88 -11.00
CA ALA A 136 -1.70 -1.65 -12.16
C ALA A 136 -3.19 -1.46 -12.51
N THR A 137 -3.95 -0.73 -11.68
CA THR A 137 -5.35 -0.39 -11.92
C THR A 137 -5.49 1.07 -12.37
N TYR A 138 -4.63 1.95 -11.86
CA TYR A 138 -4.67 3.40 -12.08
C TYR A 138 -3.29 3.96 -12.45
N PRO A 139 -2.71 3.56 -13.61
CA PRO A 139 -1.48 4.17 -14.09
C PRO A 139 -1.70 5.64 -14.47
N CYS A 140 -0.69 6.48 -14.25
CA CYS A 140 -0.78 7.92 -14.52
C CYS A 140 -0.68 8.31 -16.00
N GLU A 141 -0.28 7.39 -16.88
CA GLU A 141 0.00 7.68 -18.30
C GLU A 141 -1.27 7.82 -19.17
N HIS A 142 -2.47 7.73 -18.57
CA HIS A 142 -3.77 7.68 -19.30
C HIS A 142 -4.89 8.51 -18.67
N GLN A 143 -4.59 9.65 -18.02
CA GLN A 143 -5.62 10.57 -17.53
C GLN A 143 -5.83 11.77 -18.44
#